data_AF-H9F6M8-F1
#
_entry.id   AF-H9F6M8-F1
#
_cell.length_a   1.000
_cell.length_b   1.000
_cell.length_c   1.000
_cell.angle_alpha   90.00
_cell.angle_beta   90.00
_cell.angle_gamma   90.00
#
_symmetry.space_group_name_H-M   'P 1'
#
loop_
_entity.id
_entity.type
_entity.pdbx_description
1 polymer ?
#
loop_
_entity_poly.entity_id
_entity_poly.type
_entity_poly.pdbx_seq_one_letter_code
_entity_poly.pdbx_strand_id
1 'polypeptide(L)'
;IRERWFQNYGEYLDILAVSCDSFDEEVNVLIGRGQGKKNHVENLQKLRTWCRDYRVAFKINSVINRFNVEEDMTEQIKALNPVRWKVFQCLLIEGENCGEDALREAERFVIGDEEFERFLERHKEVSCLVPESNQKMKDSYLILDEYMRFLNCRKGRKDPSKSILDVGVEEAIKFSGFDEKMFLKRGGKYTWSKADLKLDW
;
A
#
# COMPACT_ATOMS: atom_id res chain seq x y z
N ILE A 1 -2.40 4.42 -15.38
CA ILE A 1 -1.86 3.41 -16.32
C ILE A 1 -2.79 3.30 -17.52
N ARG A 2 -2.26 3.08 -18.73
CA ARG A 2 -3.04 2.81 -19.96
C ARG A 2 -2.74 1.40 -20.43
N GLU A 3 -3.63 0.80 -21.22
CA GLU A 3 -3.48 -0.59 -21.68
C GLU A 3 -2.18 -0.83 -22.47
N ARG A 4 -1.76 0.12 -23.31
CA ARG A 4 -0.48 0.06 -24.04
C ARG A 4 0.73 -0.21 -23.13
N TRP A 5 0.66 0.19 -21.86
CA TRP A 5 1.72 -0.10 -20.90
C TRP A 5 1.78 -1.60 -20.58
N PHE A 6 0.63 -2.27 -20.42
CA PHE A 6 0.57 -3.72 -20.24
C PHE A 6 1.03 -4.47 -21.49
N GLN A 7 0.66 -3.99 -22.68
CA GLN A 7 1.13 -4.58 -23.94
C GLN A 7 2.65 -4.59 -24.06
N ASN A 8 3.30 -3.52 -23.58
CA ASN A 8 4.75 -3.37 -23.69
C ASN A 8 5.52 -3.98 -22.51
N TYR A 9 4.93 -3.99 -21.31
CA TYR A 9 5.67 -4.26 -20.07
C TYR A 9 5.01 -5.26 -19.13
N GLY A 10 3.78 -5.70 -19.42
CA GLY A 10 3.04 -6.63 -18.57
C GLY A 10 3.74 -7.98 -18.41
N GLU A 11 4.47 -8.44 -19.43
CA GLU A 11 5.22 -9.69 -19.36
C GLU A 11 6.27 -9.69 -18.24
N TYR A 12 6.92 -8.54 -17.99
CA TYR A 12 7.96 -8.38 -16.97
C TYR A 12 7.42 -8.06 -15.58
N LEU A 13 6.16 -7.62 -15.49
CA LEU A 13 5.56 -7.24 -14.22
C LEU A 13 4.99 -8.46 -13.49
N ASP A 14 5.52 -8.78 -12.31
CA ASP A 14 4.96 -9.81 -11.44
C ASP A 14 3.61 -9.38 -10.85
N ILE A 15 3.59 -8.24 -10.14
CA ILE A 15 2.45 -7.77 -9.35
C ILE A 15 2.15 -6.31 -9.67
N LEU A 16 0.89 -6.01 -10.04
CA LEU A 16 0.35 -4.65 -10.01
C LEU A 16 -0.45 -4.45 -8.72
N ALA A 17 0.05 -3.56 -7.85
CA ALA A 17 -0.72 -3.08 -6.69
C ALA A 17 -1.45 -1.79 -7.05
N VAL A 18 -2.76 -1.76 -6.85
CA VAL A 18 -3.58 -0.55 -7.00
C VAL A 18 -4.07 -0.13 -5.62
N SER A 19 -3.89 1.14 -5.27
CA SER A 19 -4.46 1.68 -4.05
C SER A 19 -5.92 2.04 -4.24
N CYS A 20 -6.79 1.46 -3.41
CA CYS A 20 -8.23 1.71 -3.34
C CYS A 20 -8.63 1.73 -1.87
N ASP A 21 -9.01 2.90 -1.36
CA ASP A 21 -9.32 3.07 0.07
C ASP A 21 -10.80 2.91 0.35
N SER A 22 -11.68 3.07 -0.63
CA SER A 22 -13.13 2.87 -0.49
C SER A 22 -13.75 2.42 -1.81
N PHE A 23 -14.85 1.67 -1.73
CA PHE A 23 -15.73 1.37 -2.87
C PHE A 23 -16.89 2.37 -3.00
N ASP A 24 -16.97 3.33 -2.09
CA ASP A 24 -17.81 4.52 -2.20
C ASP A 24 -17.00 5.68 -2.82
N GLU A 25 -17.48 6.18 -3.96
CA GLU A 25 -16.84 7.29 -4.66
C GLU A 25 -16.89 8.60 -3.86
N GLU A 26 -17.94 8.85 -3.08
CA GLU A 26 -18.02 10.05 -2.25
C GLU A 26 -16.95 10.01 -1.15
N VAL A 27 -16.72 8.84 -0.55
CA VAL A 27 -15.63 8.63 0.41
C VAL A 27 -14.27 8.81 -0.26
N ASN A 28 -14.06 8.28 -1.47
CA ASN A 28 -12.83 8.51 -2.22
C ASN A 28 -12.60 10.01 -2.53
N VAL A 29 -13.65 10.78 -2.83
CA VAL A 29 -13.56 12.23 -3.01
C VAL A 29 -13.15 12.91 -1.71
N LEU A 30 -13.75 12.54 -0.57
CA LEU A 30 -13.38 13.08 0.75
C LEU A 30 -11.92 12.77 1.14
N ILE A 31 -11.43 11.58 0.79
CA ILE A 31 -10.04 11.18 1.01
C ILE A 31 -9.06 11.93 0.07
N GLY A 32 -9.56 12.53 -1.01
CA GLY A 32 -8.73 13.20 -2.02
C GLY A 32 -8.24 12.25 -3.13
N ARG A 33 -8.89 11.09 -3.29
CA ARG A 33 -8.68 10.13 -4.38
C ARG A 33 -9.63 10.31 -5.56
N GLY A 34 -10.59 11.22 -5.45
CA GLY A 34 -11.51 11.54 -6.55
C GLY A 34 -10.77 12.05 -7.79
N GLN A 35 -11.12 11.52 -8.97
CA GLN A 35 -10.51 11.91 -10.25
C GLN A 35 -11.50 12.69 -11.13
N GLY A 36 -12.13 13.71 -10.56
CA GLY A 36 -13.15 14.52 -11.24
C GLY A 36 -14.31 13.62 -11.71
N LYS A 37 -14.55 13.53 -13.03
CA LYS A 37 -15.62 12.71 -13.61
C LYS A 37 -15.29 11.21 -13.70
N LYS A 38 -14.07 10.78 -13.36
CA LYS A 38 -13.66 9.38 -13.47
C LYS A 38 -13.93 8.66 -12.16
N ASN A 39 -14.77 7.64 -12.23
CA ASN A 39 -15.06 6.73 -11.13
C ASN A 39 -13.81 5.85 -10.85
N HIS A 40 -13.33 5.87 -9.60
CA HIS A 40 -12.16 5.11 -9.17
C HIS A 40 -12.43 3.59 -9.22
N VAL A 41 -13.60 3.15 -8.75
CA VAL A 41 -14.01 1.74 -8.74
C VAL A 41 -14.10 1.15 -10.16
N GLU A 42 -14.67 1.88 -11.12
CA GLU A 42 -14.69 1.47 -12.52
C GLU A 42 -13.27 1.30 -13.10
N ASN A 43 -12.37 2.22 -12.76
CA ASN A 43 -10.97 2.11 -13.17
C ASN A 43 -10.26 0.92 -12.51
N LEU A 44 -10.58 0.60 -11.26
CA LEU A 44 -10.05 -0.55 -10.55
C LEU A 44 -10.47 -1.87 -11.23
N GLN A 45 -11.76 -2.00 -11.59
CA GLN A 45 -12.27 -3.17 -12.32
C GLN A 45 -11.61 -3.32 -13.70
N LYS A 46 -11.41 -2.21 -14.41
CA LYS A 46 -10.67 -2.20 -15.69
C LYS A 46 -9.22 -2.66 -15.51
N LEU A 47 -8.51 -2.16 -14.49
CA LEU A 47 -7.14 -2.58 -14.21
C LEU A 47 -7.08 -4.07 -13.81
N ARG A 48 -8.07 -4.56 -13.05
CA ARG A 48 -8.19 -5.99 -12.74
C ARG A 48 -8.36 -6.85 -13.99
N THR A 49 -9.14 -6.37 -14.96
CA THR A 49 -9.35 -7.02 -16.25
C THR A 49 -8.04 -7.08 -17.04
N TRP A 50 -7.30 -5.97 -17.14
CA TRP A 50 -5.98 -6.00 -17.80
C TRP A 50 -4.97 -6.89 -17.06
N CYS A 51 -5.00 -6.95 -15.73
CA CYS A 51 -4.13 -7.87 -15.00
C CYS A 51 -4.40 -9.33 -15.36
N ARG A 52 -5.68 -9.71 -15.55
CA ARG A 52 -6.07 -11.02 -16.08
C ARG A 52 -5.51 -11.22 -17.50
N ASP A 53 -5.91 -10.35 -18.42
CA ASP A 53 -5.63 -10.51 -19.85
C ASP A 53 -4.12 -10.54 -20.18
N TYR A 54 -3.32 -9.79 -19.42
CA TYR A 54 -1.87 -9.70 -19.58
C TYR A 54 -1.08 -10.51 -18.55
N ARG A 55 -1.74 -11.40 -17.78
CA ARG A 55 -1.08 -12.36 -16.88
C ARG A 55 -0.18 -11.68 -15.84
N VAL A 56 -0.74 -10.70 -15.14
CA VAL A 56 -0.11 -9.95 -14.06
C VAL A 56 -0.89 -10.20 -12.77
N ALA A 57 -0.19 -10.49 -11.67
CA ALA A 57 -0.85 -10.68 -10.39
C ALA A 57 -1.47 -9.37 -9.88
N PHE A 58 -2.75 -9.38 -9.53
CA PHE A 58 -3.46 -8.20 -9.06
C PHE A 58 -3.44 -8.10 -7.53
N LYS A 59 -3.09 -6.92 -7.01
CA LYS A 59 -3.02 -6.63 -5.58
C LYS A 59 -3.76 -5.33 -5.27
N ILE A 60 -4.38 -5.27 -4.09
CA ILE A 60 -5.03 -4.07 -3.57
C ILE A 60 -4.29 -3.57 -2.33
N ASN A 61 -4.16 -2.26 -2.20
CA ASN A 61 -3.68 -1.57 -1.02
C ASN A 61 -4.79 -0.62 -0.53
N SER A 62 -5.12 -0.66 0.76
CA SER A 62 -6.13 0.24 1.35
C SER A 62 -5.56 0.89 2.61
N VAL A 63 -5.73 2.20 2.73
CA VAL A 63 -5.46 2.95 3.97
C VAL A 63 -6.78 3.14 4.72
N ILE A 64 -6.88 2.47 5.87
CA ILE A 64 -8.03 2.58 6.76
C ILE A 64 -7.86 3.83 7.61
N ASN A 65 -8.86 4.69 7.52
CA ASN A 65 -8.89 6.04 8.04
C ASN A 65 -10.30 6.38 8.53
N ARG A 66 -10.45 7.58 9.10
CA ARG A 66 -11.70 8.06 9.70
C ARG A 66 -12.93 7.90 8.81
N PHE A 67 -12.78 7.99 7.48
CA PHE A 67 -13.90 8.02 6.54
C PHE A 67 -14.34 6.63 6.04
N ASN A 68 -13.50 5.60 6.16
CA ASN A 68 -13.79 4.25 5.66
C ASN A 68 -13.72 3.15 6.74
N VAL A 69 -13.42 3.50 7.99
CA VAL A 69 -13.24 2.52 9.08
C VAL A 69 -14.50 1.69 9.37
N GLU A 70 -15.68 2.21 9.05
CA GLU A 70 -16.96 1.50 9.20
C GLU A 70 -17.43 0.78 7.92
N GLU A 71 -16.69 0.90 6.81
CA GLU A 71 -17.04 0.27 5.54
C GLU A 71 -16.88 -1.26 5.60
N ASP A 72 -17.81 -1.98 4.97
CA ASP A 72 -17.66 -3.39 4.63
C ASP A 72 -17.31 -3.52 3.14
N MET A 73 -16.10 -3.98 2.90
CA MET A 73 -15.48 -4.17 1.58
C MET A 73 -15.43 -5.65 1.16
N THR A 74 -16.01 -6.54 1.97
CA THR A 74 -15.83 -8.00 1.84
C THR A 74 -16.21 -8.50 0.45
N GLU A 75 -17.40 -8.14 -0.03
CA GLU A 75 -17.93 -8.63 -1.30
C GLU A 75 -17.15 -8.06 -2.49
N GLN A 76 -16.78 -6.78 -2.43
CA GLN A 76 -16.03 -6.10 -3.49
C GLN A 76 -14.60 -6.65 -3.61
N ILE A 77 -13.93 -6.90 -2.48
CA ILE A 77 -12.60 -7.52 -2.47
C ILE A 77 -12.68 -8.97 -2.95
N LYS A 78 -13.67 -9.76 -2.50
CA LYS A 78 -13.90 -11.13 -2.99
C LYS A 78 -14.15 -11.15 -4.50
N ALA A 79 -14.96 -10.24 -5.02
CA ALA A 79 -15.25 -10.13 -6.45
C ALA A 79 -14.02 -9.77 -7.29
N LEU A 80 -13.15 -8.90 -6.77
CA LEU A 80 -11.89 -8.54 -7.44
C LEU A 80 -10.82 -9.64 -7.34
N ASN A 81 -10.95 -10.56 -6.37
CA ASN A 81 -10.05 -11.68 -6.12
C ASN A 81 -8.55 -11.31 -6.25
N PRO A 82 -8.05 -10.33 -5.46
CA PRO A 82 -6.64 -9.99 -5.48
C PRO A 82 -5.80 -11.09 -4.80
N VAL A 83 -4.57 -11.27 -5.26
CA VAL A 83 -3.61 -12.22 -4.67
C VAL A 83 -3.18 -11.80 -3.27
N ARG A 84 -3.33 -10.51 -2.96
CA ARG A 84 -3.00 -9.88 -1.69
C ARG A 84 -3.80 -8.60 -1.54
N TRP A 85 -4.36 -8.39 -0.36
CA TRP A 85 -4.96 -7.13 0.05
C TRP A 85 -4.21 -6.60 1.26
N LYS A 86 -3.42 -5.54 1.07
CA LYS A 86 -2.74 -4.86 2.18
C LYS A 86 -3.69 -3.87 2.80
N VAL A 87 -3.92 -4.02 4.11
CA VAL A 87 -4.80 -3.16 4.90
C VAL A 87 -3.92 -2.42 5.88
N PHE A 88 -3.75 -1.12 5.63
CA PHE A 88 -2.87 -0.23 6.38
C PHE A 88 -3.70 0.61 7.35
N GLN A 89 -3.28 0.74 8.60
CA GLN A 89 -3.78 1.80 9.46
C GLN A 89 -3.20 3.14 8.99
N CYS A 90 -3.97 4.23 9.06
CA CYS A 90 -3.48 5.57 8.73
C CYS A 90 -2.30 5.95 9.63
N LEU A 91 -1.13 6.20 9.02
CA LEU A 91 0.13 6.51 9.70
C LEU A 91 0.48 8.00 9.55
N LEU A 92 0.85 8.63 10.66
CA LEU A 92 1.43 9.96 10.69
C LEU A 92 2.95 9.89 10.51
N ILE A 93 3.47 10.75 9.64
CA ILE A 93 4.88 10.95 9.37
C ILE A 93 5.15 12.46 9.35
N GLU A 94 5.93 12.92 10.33
CA GLU A 94 6.30 14.32 10.48
C GLU A 94 7.11 14.80 9.27
N GLY A 95 6.76 15.98 8.75
CA GLY A 95 7.32 16.57 7.53
C GLY A 95 6.70 16.06 6.23
N GLU A 96 5.85 15.03 6.27
CA GLU A 96 5.14 14.51 5.10
C GLU A 96 3.65 14.83 5.17
N ASN A 97 3.01 14.41 6.27
CA ASN A 97 1.58 14.52 6.46
C ASN A 97 1.15 14.97 7.86
N CYS A 98 2.09 15.41 8.70
CA CYS A 98 1.82 16.09 9.96
C CYS A 98 2.98 17.04 10.32
N GLY A 99 2.71 18.04 11.14
CA GLY A 99 3.69 19.06 11.54
C GLY A 99 3.78 20.26 10.59
N GLU A 100 4.47 21.32 11.04
CA GLU A 100 4.47 22.65 10.39
C GLU A 100 5.03 22.64 8.96
N ASP A 101 6.02 21.79 8.68
CA ASP A 101 6.69 21.71 7.37
C ASP A 101 6.00 20.74 6.39
N ALA A 102 4.88 20.11 6.78
CA ALA A 102 4.21 19.11 5.95
C ALA A 102 3.28 19.74 4.90
N LEU A 103 3.21 19.12 3.72
CA LEU A 103 2.28 19.53 2.64
C LEU A 103 0.85 19.03 2.85
N ARG A 104 0.63 18.15 3.83
CA ARG A 104 -0.65 17.47 4.10
C ARG A 104 -0.89 17.42 5.61
N GLU A 105 -2.16 17.34 5.98
CA GLU A 105 -2.63 17.24 7.36
C GLU A 105 -3.45 15.95 7.51
N ALA A 106 -2.78 14.87 7.90
CA ALA A 106 -3.34 13.54 8.04
C ALA A 106 -4.02 13.30 9.40
N GLU A 107 -3.89 14.22 10.35
CA GLU A 107 -4.40 14.09 11.71
C GLU A 107 -5.92 13.84 11.73
N ARG A 108 -6.66 14.50 10.83
CA ARG A 108 -8.13 14.30 10.68
C ARG A 108 -8.52 12.91 10.15
N PHE A 109 -7.58 12.15 9.60
CA PHE A 109 -7.80 10.81 9.03
C PHE A 109 -7.47 9.70 10.02
N VAL A 110 -6.81 10.01 11.15
CA VAL A 110 -6.32 9.01 12.09
C VAL A 110 -7.46 8.27 12.80
N ILE A 111 -7.24 6.97 12.99
CA ILE A 111 -8.09 6.06 13.75
C ILE A 111 -7.27 5.38 14.85
N GLY A 112 -7.94 5.03 15.95
CA GLY A 112 -7.33 4.26 17.02
C GLY A 112 -7.12 2.78 16.66
N ASP A 113 -6.27 2.10 17.42
CA ASP A 113 -5.99 0.67 17.22
C ASP A 113 -7.26 -0.20 17.35
N GLU A 114 -8.15 0.12 18.31
CA GLU A 114 -9.41 -0.59 18.47
C GLU A 114 -10.33 -0.45 17.25
N GLU A 115 -10.39 0.73 16.63
CA GLU A 115 -11.19 0.96 15.43
C GLU A 115 -10.62 0.16 14.25
N PHE A 116 -9.29 0.11 14.14
CA PHE A 116 -8.61 -0.69 13.13
C PHE A 116 -8.86 -2.19 13.33
N GLU A 117 -8.74 -2.71 14.55
CA GLU A 117 -9.02 -4.13 14.85
C GLU A 117 -10.48 -4.50 14.56
N ARG A 118 -11.46 -3.61 14.81
CA ARG A 118 -12.86 -3.83 14.38
C ARG A 118 -12.99 -3.95 12.86
N PHE A 119 -12.27 -3.12 12.09
CA PHE A 119 -12.22 -3.25 10.63
C PHE A 119 -11.64 -4.61 10.23
N LEU A 120 -10.57 -5.07 10.89
CA LEU A 120 -9.98 -6.39 10.59
C LEU A 120 -10.94 -7.54 10.88
N GLU A 121 -11.61 -7.51 12.04
CA GLU A 121 -12.57 -8.54 12.43
C GLU A 121 -13.76 -8.61 11.46
N ARG A 122 -14.26 -7.47 10.98
CA ARG A 122 -15.31 -7.39 9.95
C ARG A 122 -14.92 -8.14 8.68
N HIS A 123 -13.65 -8.10 8.30
CA HIS A 123 -13.13 -8.68 7.05
C HIS A 123 -12.35 -9.98 7.24
N LYS A 124 -12.48 -10.66 8.39
CA LYS A 124 -11.69 -11.88 8.71
C LYS A 124 -11.85 -13.03 7.71
N GLU A 125 -12.96 -13.06 6.96
CA GLU A 125 -13.21 -14.06 5.92
C GLU A 125 -12.41 -13.82 4.63
N VAL A 126 -11.82 -12.64 4.46
CA VAL A 126 -11.03 -12.30 3.27
C VAL A 126 -9.62 -12.88 3.42
N SER A 127 -9.41 -14.06 2.84
CA SER A 127 -8.17 -14.85 3.01
C SER A 127 -6.90 -14.14 2.54
N CYS A 128 -6.99 -13.20 1.59
CA CYS A 128 -5.85 -12.46 1.06
C CYS A 128 -5.51 -11.18 1.87
N LEU A 129 -6.26 -10.90 2.94
CA LEU A 129 -6.06 -9.74 3.81
C LEU A 129 -4.75 -9.87 4.60
N VAL A 130 -3.95 -8.80 4.59
CA VAL A 130 -2.69 -8.71 5.31
C VAL A 130 -2.63 -7.40 6.08
N PRO A 131 -2.80 -7.44 7.41
CA PRO A 131 -2.95 -6.26 8.22
C PRO A 131 -1.60 -5.64 8.61
N GLU A 132 -1.50 -4.32 8.48
CA GLU A 132 -0.35 -3.51 8.84
C GLU A 132 -0.79 -2.31 9.68
N SER A 133 -0.83 -2.51 11.00
CA SER A 133 -0.96 -1.41 11.97
C SER A 133 0.26 -0.50 11.92
N ASN A 134 0.15 0.69 12.52
CA ASN A 134 1.23 1.68 12.56
C ASN A 134 2.53 1.09 13.15
N GLN A 135 2.42 0.26 14.19
CA GLN A 135 3.56 -0.44 14.80
C GLN A 135 4.24 -1.44 13.86
N LYS A 136 3.49 -2.06 12.94
CA LYS A 136 4.02 -3.01 11.95
C LYS A 136 4.64 -2.29 10.75
N MET A 137 4.11 -1.13 10.36
CA MET A 137 4.51 -0.45 9.11
C MET A 137 5.77 0.40 9.26
N LYS A 138 5.89 1.18 10.33
CA LYS A 138 6.82 2.32 10.44
C LYS A 138 8.26 2.01 10.02
N ASP A 139 8.86 0.95 10.56
CA ASP A 139 10.31 0.67 10.40
C ASP A 139 10.59 -0.62 9.60
N SER A 140 9.57 -1.23 9.02
CA SER A 140 9.68 -2.58 8.44
C SER A 140 9.80 -2.58 6.91
N TYR A 141 10.16 -1.45 6.31
CA TYR A 141 10.42 -1.28 4.89
C TYR A 141 11.82 -0.71 4.68
N LEU A 142 12.51 -1.20 3.65
CA LEU A 142 13.63 -0.47 3.05
C LEU A 142 13.02 0.48 2.01
N ILE A 143 13.14 1.78 2.25
CA ILE A 143 12.59 2.82 1.40
C ILE A 143 13.75 3.58 0.80
N LEU A 144 13.84 3.64 -0.53
CA LEU A 144 14.73 4.55 -1.24
C LEU A 144 13.93 5.74 -1.76
N ASP A 145 14.43 6.94 -1.53
CA ASP A 145 13.86 8.16 -2.10
C ASP A 145 14.34 8.40 -3.55
N GLU A 146 13.92 9.51 -4.13
CA GLU A 146 14.25 9.93 -5.49
C GLU A 146 15.75 10.19 -5.73
N TYR A 147 16.55 10.35 -4.66
CA TYR A 147 18.01 10.47 -4.72
C TYR A 147 18.72 9.15 -4.39
N MET A 148 17.97 8.05 -4.31
CA MET A 148 18.46 6.73 -3.89
C MET A 148 19.11 6.73 -2.51
N ARG A 149 18.54 7.47 -1.56
CA ARG A 149 18.91 7.47 -0.14
C ARG A 149 17.92 6.61 0.65
N PHE A 150 18.40 5.84 1.61
CA PHE A 150 17.51 5.10 2.50
C PHE A 150 16.79 6.08 3.44
N LEU A 151 15.48 5.97 3.57
CA LEU A 151 14.67 6.77 4.49
C LEU A 151 14.45 6.03 5.80
N ASN A 152 14.96 6.61 6.90
CA ASN A 152 14.82 6.09 8.24
C ASN A 152 13.59 6.67 8.92
N CYS A 153 12.65 5.78 9.29
CA CYS A 153 11.36 6.15 9.86
C CYS A 153 11.30 6.13 11.39
N ARG A 154 12.35 5.70 12.11
CA ARG A 154 12.28 5.36 13.55
C ARG A 154 11.80 6.51 14.41
N LYS A 155 12.18 7.73 14.04
CA LYS A 155 11.83 8.96 14.77
C LYS A 155 10.47 9.54 14.39
N GLY A 156 9.71 8.88 13.52
CA GLY A 156 8.42 9.41 13.05
C GLY A 156 8.54 10.38 11.87
N ARG A 157 9.75 10.58 11.33
CA ARG A 157 10.06 11.33 10.11
C ARG A 157 10.73 10.42 9.09
N LYS A 158 10.87 10.85 7.85
CA LYS A 158 11.72 10.19 6.85
C LYS A 158 13.11 10.84 6.82
N ASP A 159 14.01 10.41 7.70
CA ASP A 159 15.37 10.94 7.75
C ASP A 159 16.25 10.24 6.69
N PRO A 160 16.80 10.94 5.68
CA PRO A 160 17.56 10.30 4.60
C PRO A 160 19.01 9.94 5.00
N SER A 161 19.50 8.79 4.52
CA SER A 161 20.92 8.44 4.53
C SER A 161 21.71 9.22 3.46
N LYS A 162 23.00 8.91 3.29
CA LYS A 162 23.72 9.25 2.04
C LYS A 162 23.20 8.38 0.88
N SER A 163 23.36 8.85 -0.36
CA SER A 163 22.90 8.10 -1.54
C SER A 163 23.73 6.85 -1.74
N ILE A 164 23.08 5.75 -2.15
CA ILE A 164 23.79 4.53 -2.57
C ILE A 164 24.70 4.78 -3.77
N LEU A 165 24.42 5.84 -4.56
CA LEU A 165 25.24 6.24 -5.70
C LEU A 165 26.57 6.88 -5.28
N ASP A 166 26.65 7.41 -4.05
CA ASP A 166 27.84 8.10 -3.54
C ASP A 166 28.69 7.19 -2.64
N VAL A 167 28.03 6.40 -1.77
CA VAL A 167 28.72 5.61 -0.74
C VAL A 167 28.51 4.10 -0.86
N GLY A 168 27.75 3.65 -1.87
CA GLY A 168 27.37 2.26 -2.02
C GLY A 168 26.26 1.83 -1.06
N VAL A 169 25.69 0.65 -1.34
CA VAL A 169 24.55 0.10 -0.59
C VAL A 169 24.92 -0.22 0.86
N GLU A 170 26.07 -0.85 1.08
CA GLU A 170 26.50 -1.32 2.41
C GLU A 170 26.65 -0.17 3.40
N GLU A 171 27.21 0.97 2.99
CA GLU A 171 27.34 2.13 3.87
C GLU A 171 26.03 2.85 4.08
N ALA A 172 25.22 3.02 3.03
CA ALA A 172 23.94 3.71 3.14
C ALA A 172 22.92 2.93 4.01
N ILE A 173 22.85 1.60 3.86
CA ILE A 173 21.81 0.78 4.51
C ILE A 173 21.96 0.73 6.04
N LYS A 174 23.17 0.93 6.57
CA LYS A 174 23.43 1.04 8.03
C LYS A 174 22.58 2.13 8.69
N PHE A 175 22.19 3.15 7.93
CA PHE A 175 21.39 4.28 8.42
C PHE A 175 19.89 4.17 8.11
N SER A 176 19.46 3.11 7.42
CA SER A 176 18.06 2.93 6.99
C SER A 176 17.05 2.80 8.14
N GLY A 177 17.51 2.43 9.33
CA GLY A 177 16.60 2.16 10.46
C GLY A 177 15.74 0.91 10.28
N PHE A 178 15.99 0.08 9.26
CA PHE A 178 15.19 -1.10 8.95
C PHE A 178 15.13 -2.11 10.11
N ASP A 179 13.92 -2.59 10.40
CA ASP A 179 13.64 -3.69 11.32
C ASP A 179 13.27 -4.95 10.51
N GLU A 180 14.27 -5.79 10.27
CA GLU A 180 14.12 -7.06 9.56
C GLU A 180 13.18 -8.02 10.28
N LYS A 181 13.20 -8.04 11.62
CA LYS A 181 12.33 -8.92 12.41
C LYS A 181 10.86 -8.53 12.20
N MET A 182 10.56 -7.23 12.22
CA MET A 182 9.21 -6.73 11.93
C MET A 182 8.81 -6.99 10.47
N PHE A 183 9.74 -6.81 9.50
CA PHE A 183 9.51 -7.15 8.10
C PHE A 183 9.08 -8.61 7.91
N LEU A 184 9.77 -9.55 8.57
CA LEU A 184 9.38 -10.97 8.53
C LEU A 184 8.05 -11.20 9.25
N LYS A 185 7.85 -10.61 10.44
CA LYS A 185 6.63 -10.75 11.25
C LYS A 185 5.36 -10.29 10.51
N ARG A 186 5.45 -9.23 9.68
CA ARG A 186 4.32 -8.74 8.87
C ARG A 186 4.13 -9.47 7.54
N GLY A 187 4.86 -10.56 7.30
CA GLY A 187 4.80 -11.33 6.05
C GLY A 187 5.38 -10.55 4.86
N GLY A 188 6.48 -9.83 5.07
CA GLY A 188 7.20 -9.10 4.03
C GLY A 188 7.85 -10.02 3.00
N LYS A 189 8.24 -11.23 3.41
CA LYS A 189 8.66 -12.33 2.53
C LYS A 189 7.48 -13.25 2.25
N TYR A 190 7.11 -13.39 0.99
CA TYR A 190 6.01 -14.23 0.49
C TYR A 190 6.29 -14.63 -0.95
N THR A 191 5.52 -15.58 -1.51
CA THR A 191 5.58 -15.89 -2.94
C THR A 191 5.17 -14.65 -3.74
N TRP A 192 6.13 -13.96 -4.31
CA TRP A 192 5.93 -12.65 -4.97
C TRP A 192 6.16 -12.69 -6.49
N SER A 193 6.70 -13.80 -7.01
CA SER A 193 6.93 -14.01 -8.43
C SER A 193 5.67 -14.61 -9.04
N LYS A 194 5.13 -14.02 -10.12
CA LYS A 194 3.89 -14.52 -10.74
C LYS A 194 4.03 -15.93 -11.32
N ALA A 195 5.26 -16.34 -11.64
CA ALA A 195 5.58 -17.70 -12.08
C ALA A 195 5.34 -18.77 -11.00
N ASP A 196 5.46 -18.38 -9.72
CA ASP A 196 5.27 -19.28 -8.56
C ASP A 196 3.88 -19.15 -7.94
N LEU A 197 3.10 -18.13 -8.34
CA LEU A 197 1.75 -17.94 -7.88
C LEU A 197 0.80 -18.87 -8.64
N LYS A 198 -0.06 -19.58 -7.90
CA LYS A 198 -1.18 -20.34 -8.46
C LYS A 198 -2.30 -19.37 -8.83
N LEU A 199 -2.07 -18.66 -9.92
CA LEU A 199 -3.05 -17.76 -10.47
C LEU A 199 -3.68 -18.43 -11.66
N ASP A 200 -4.99 -18.51 -11.59
CA ASP A 200 -5.83 -18.79 -12.74
C ASP A 200 -5.91 -17.54 -13.63
N TRP A 201 -4.89 -16.64 -13.58
CA TRP A 201 -4.91 -15.34 -14.23
C TRP A 201 -5.43 -15.44 -15.65
#